data_AF-A0A0S8BNA9-F1
#
_entry.id   AF-A0A0S8BNA9-F1
#
_cell.length_a   1.000
_cell.length_b   1.000
_cell.length_c   1.000
_cell.angle_alpha   90.00
_cell.angle_beta   90.00
_cell.angle_gamma   90.00
#
_symmetry.space_group_name_H-M   'P 1'
#
loop_
_entity.id
_entity.type
_entity.pdbx_description
1 polymer ?
#
loop_
_entity_poly.entity_id
_entity_poly.type
_entity_poly.pdbx_seq_one_letter_code
_entity_poly.pdbx_strand_id
1 'polypeptide(L)'
;MIRIKKIVFDVLKPHRPTGLEFASAIAERCPGSVVNLNVEAVDQNTESVLLRVEGESLDFDTISNTILELGGSIHSVDEVEVIHLPDSSVAE
;
A
#
# COMPACT_ATOMS: atom_id res chain seq x y z
N MET A 1 5.11 -17.13 -12.54
CA MET A 1 4.63 -15.72 -12.49
C MET A 1 5.08 -15.04 -11.21
N ILE A 2 5.52 -13.77 -11.26
CA ILE A 2 5.82 -12.99 -10.05
C ILE A 2 4.55 -12.29 -9.58
N ARG A 3 4.23 -12.39 -8.28
CA ARG A 3 3.15 -11.63 -7.66
C ARG A 3 3.67 -10.87 -6.44
N ILE A 4 3.12 -9.69 -6.22
CA ILE A 4 3.42 -8.88 -5.05
C ILE A 4 2.56 -9.37 -3.89
N LYS A 5 3.20 -9.73 -2.77
CA LYS A 5 2.55 -10.19 -1.54
C LYS A 5 2.34 -9.07 -0.53
N LYS A 6 3.34 -8.21 -0.40
CA LYS A 6 3.34 -7.10 0.56
C LYS A 6 4.12 -5.94 -0.01
N ILE A 7 3.64 -4.73 0.22
CA ILE A 7 4.41 -3.49 0.02
C ILE A 7 4.21 -2.61 1.23
N VAL A 8 5.29 -1.96 1.68
CA VAL A 8 5.25 -0.91 2.69
C VAL A 8 5.72 0.39 2.08
N PHE A 9 4.86 1.41 2.15
CA PHE A 9 5.13 2.76 1.67
C PHE A 9 5.33 3.70 2.85
N ASP A 10 6.38 4.51 2.78
CA ASP A 10 6.52 5.71 3.58
C ASP A 10 5.77 6.84 2.86
N VAL A 11 4.66 7.28 3.45
CA VAL A 11 3.74 8.25 2.85
C VAL A 11 3.62 9.47 3.74
N LEU A 12 3.88 10.64 3.17
CA LEU A 12 3.57 11.92 3.79
C LEU A 12 2.15 12.32 3.39
N LYS A 13 1.21 12.34 4.34
CA LYS A 13 -0.16 12.75 4.09
C LYS A 13 -0.51 14.05 4.83
N PRO A 14 -1.48 14.84 4.33
CA PRO A 14 -2.08 15.92 5.12
C PRO A 14 -2.90 15.35 6.30
N HIS A 15 -3.25 16.22 7.26
CA HIS A 15 -4.13 15.87 8.41
C HIS A 15 -5.52 15.35 7.99
N ARG A 16 -5.98 15.70 6.78
CA ARG A 16 -7.22 15.20 6.19
C ARG A 16 -6.96 14.72 4.76
N PRO A 17 -7.43 13.51 4.37
CA PRO A 17 -8.31 12.59 5.10
C PRO A 17 -7.65 11.87 6.31
N THR A 18 -8.48 11.32 7.22
CA THR A 18 -7.98 10.58 8.39
C THR A 18 -7.33 9.26 7.96
N GLY A 19 -6.46 8.68 8.79
CA GLY A 19 -5.82 7.40 8.47
C GLY A 19 -6.81 6.27 8.18
N LEU A 20 -7.98 6.27 8.84
CA LEU A 20 -9.05 5.30 8.57
C LEU A 20 -9.61 5.45 7.16
N GLU A 21 -9.98 6.66 6.76
CA GLU A 21 -10.52 6.94 5.41
C GLU A 21 -9.47 6.60 4.34
N PHE A 22 -8.22 6.93 4.61
CA PHE A 22 -7.09 6.64 3.72
C PHE A 22 -6.90 5.13 3.52
N ALA A 23 -6.88 4.36 4.62
CA ALA A 23 -6.74 2.91 4.56
C ALA A 23 -7.96 2.24 3.89
N SER A 24 -9.18 2.69 4.20
CA SER A 24 -10.41 2.20 3.59
C SER A 24 -10.43 2.40 2.07
N ALA A 25 -10.08 3.59 1.59
CA ALA A 25 -10.06 3.90 0.16
C ALA A 25 -9.08 2.99 -0.62
N ILE A 26 -7.94 2.65 -0.01
CA ILE A 26 -6.96 1.72 -0.62
C ILE A 26 -7.50 0.29 -0.60
N ALA A 27 -8.10 -0.15 0.50
CA ALA A 27 -8.70 -1.48 0.61
C ALA A 27 -9.86 -1.68 -0.38
N GLU A 28 -10.66 -0.64 -0.63
CA GLU A 28 -11.74 -0.67 -1.65
C GLU A 28 -11.21 -0.87 -3.07
N ARG A 29 -10.06 -0.26 -3.39
CA ARG A 29 -9.41 -0.38 -4.72
C ARG A 29 -8.65 -1.71 -4.88
N CYS A 30 -8.26 -2.35 -3.78
CA CYS A 30 -7.52 -3.62 -3.74
C CYS A 30 -8.31 -4.71 -3.01
N PRO A 31 -9.34 -5.32 -3.63
CA PRO A 31 -10.17 -6.32 -2.97
C PRO A 31 -9.36 -7.53 -2.50
N GLY A 32 -9.57 -7.93 -1.24
CA GLY A 32 -8.83 -9.03 -0.63
C GLY A 32 -7.43 -8.66 -0.13
N SER A 33 -7.08 -7.37 -0.13
CA SER A 33 -5.89 -6.86 0.55
C SER A 33 -6.18 -6.48 2.01
N VAL A 34 -5.17 -6.58 2.85
CA VAL A 34 -5.14 -6.08 4.22
C VAL A 34 -4.28 -4.82 4.22
N VAL A 35 -4.90 -3.70 4.56
CA VAL A 35 -4.22 -2.40 4.66
C VAL A 35 -4.00 -2.06 6.12
N ASN A 36 -2.75 -1.83 6.49
CA ASN A 36 -2.36 -1.37 7.82
C ASN A 36 -1.69 -0.01 7.67
N LEU A 37 -2.20 0.99 8.38
CA LEU A 37 -1.64 2.34 8.42
C LEU A 37 -1.12 2.60 9.83
N ASN A 38 0.17 2.89 9.93
CA ASN A 38 0.82 3.25 11.17
C ASN A 38 1.31 4.70 11.07
N VAL A 39 1.04 5.51 12.08
CA VAL A 39 1.48 6.91 12.12
C VAL A 39 2.83 6.96 12.81
N GLU A 40 3.88 7.30 12.08
CA GLU A 40 5.23 7.41 12.63
C GLU A 40 5.45 8.75 13.32
N ALA A 41 5.03 9.82 12.66
CA ALA A 41 5.21 11.17 13.15
C ALA A 41 4.05 12.07 12.73
N VAL A 42 3.69 13.00 13.61
CA VAL A 42 2.70 14.03 13.36
C VAL A 42 3.42 15.37 13.41
N ASP A 43 3.47 16.04 12.27
CA ASP A 43 4.01 17.39 12.12
C ASP A 43 2.88 18.43 12.14
N GLN A 44 3.27 19.71 12.18
CA GLN A 44 2.32 20.83 12.27
C GLN A 44 1.29 20.86 11.14
N ASN A 45 1.66 20.42 9.93
CA ASN A 45 0.82 20.46 8.74
C ASN A 45 0.65 19.11 8.03
N THR A 46 1.42 18.09 8.42
CA THR A 46 1.49 16.80 7.73
C THR A 46 1.66 15.67 8.74
N GLU A 47 1.36 14.45 8.31
CA GLU A 47 1.56 13.23 9.08
C GLU A 47 2.39 12.27 8.23
N SER A 48 3.47 11.76 8.80
CA SER A 48 4.27 10.70 8.19
C SER A 48 3.67 9.36 8.62
N VAL A 49 3.22 8.58 7.65
CA VAL A 49 2.54 7.31 7.88
C VAL A 49 3.20 6.19 7.08
N LEU A 50 3.43 5.07 7.76
CA LEU A 50 3.80 3.80 7.14
C LEU A 50 2.53 3.07 6.72
N LEU A 51 2.35 2.94 5.42
CA LEU A 51 1.24 2.20 4.83
C LEU A 51 1.74 0.83 4.37
N ARG A 52 1.31 -0.22 5.08
CA ARG A 52 1.53 -1.61 4.69
C ARG A 52 0.30 -2.16 3.99
N VAL A 53 0.47 -2.69 2.79
CA VAL A 53 -0.58 -3.36 2.02
C VAL A 53 -0.14 -4.79 1.76
N GLU A 54 -0.95 -5.75 2.19
CA GLU A 54 -0.69 -7.18 2.05
C GLU A 54 -1.83 -7.85 1.27
N GLY A 55 -1.55 -8.74 0.33
CA GLY A 55 -2.58 -9.36 -0.49
C GLY A 55 -2.04 -10.39 -1.48
N GLU A 56 -2.92 -11.08 -2.18
CA GLU A 56 -2.51 -12.10 -3.15
C GLU A 56 -2.24 -11.55 -4.55
N SER A 57 -2.87 -10.43 -4.89
CA SER A 57 -2.72 -9.72 -6.17
C SER A 57 -2.75 -8.23 -5.92
N LEU A 58 -1.61 -7.69 -5.46
CA LEU A 58 -1.44 -6.26 -5.27
C LEU A 58 -0.96 -5.60 -6.56
N ASP A 59 -1.59 -4.49 -6.92
CA ASP A 59 -1.22 -3.65 -8.04
C ASP A 59 -0.59 -2.35 -7.53
N PHE A 60 0.73 -2.21 -7.72
CA PHE A 60 1.49 -1.08 -7.23
C PHE A 60 0.98 0.25 -7.78
N ASP A 61 0.60 0.28 -9.07
CA ASP A 61 0.15 1.48 -9.75
C ASP A 61 -1.20 1.94 -9.19
N THR A 62 -2.12 1.01 -8.95
CA THR A 62 -3.41 1.28 -8.31
C THR A 62 -3.24 1.85 -6.90
N ILE A 63 -2.38 1.26 -6.07
CA ILE A 63 -2.12 1.75 -4.71
C ILE A 63 -1.49 3.15 -4.76
N SER A 64 -0.49 3.34 -5.63
CA SER A 64 0.25 4.59 -5.74
C SER A 64 -0.64 5.74 -6.23
N ASN A 65 -1.48 5.48 -7.24
CA ASN A 65 -2.46 6.45 -7.71
C ASN A 65 -3.47 6.80 -6.61
N THR A 66 -3.96 5.82 -5.86
CA THR A 66 -4.90 6.08 -4.76
C THR A 66 -4.28 6.98 -3.68
N ILE A 67 -3.01 6.75 -3.32
CA ILE A 67 -2.27 7.60 -2.37
C ILE A 67 -2.21 9.05 -2.87
N LEU A 68 -1.85 9.25 -4.15
CA LEU A 68 -1.77 10.57 -4.78
C LEU A 68 -3.14 11.26 -4.88
N GLU A 69 -4.20 10.52 -5.24
CA GLU A 69 -5.59 11.02 -5.31
C GLU A 69 -6.09 11.53 -3.95
N LEU A 70 -5.68 10.87 -2.86
CA LEU A 70 -6.02 11.24 -1.48
C LEU A 70 -5.17 12.40 -0.93
N GLY A 71 -4.27 12.97 -1.74
CA GLY A 71 -3.37 14.06 -1.36
C GLY A 71 -2.14 13.60 -0.57
N GLY A 72 -1.89 12.29 -0.49
CA GLY A 72 -0.66 11.74 0.05
C GLY A 72 0.49 11.78 -0.96
N SER A 73 1.71 11.85 -0.48
CA SER A 73 2.93 11.77 -1.28
C SER A 73 3.75 10.57 -0.83
N ILE A 74 4.10 9.71 -1.79
CA ILE A 74 4.99 8.58 -1.51
C ILE A 74 6.41 9.13 -1.44
N HIS A 75 7.01 9.05 -0.27
CA HIS A 75 8.37 9.50 -0.05
C HIS A 75 9.37 8.39 -0.39
N SER A 76 9.07 7.14 0.01
CA SER A 76 9.86 5.96 -0.33
C SER A 76 9.05 4.66 -0.19
N VAL A 77 9.55 3.57 -0.79
CA VAL A 77 9.04 2.22 -0.54
C VAL A 77 10.02 1.53 0.40
N ASP A 78 9.59 1.27 1.62
CA ASP A 78 10.46 0.77 2.70
C ASP A 78 10.66 -0.75 2.62
N GLU A 79 9.60 -1.48 2.24
CA GLU A 79 9.61 -2.94 2.19
C GLU A 79 8.81 -3.46 0.98
N VAL A 80 9.32 -4.48 0.31
CA VAL A 80 8.63 -5.17 -0.78
C VAL A 80 8.81 -6.67 -0.63
N GLU A 81 7.71 -7.41 -0.68
CA GLU A 81 7.70 -8.87 -0.71
C GLU A 81 7.03 -9.35 -1.99
N VAL A 82 7.74 -10.20 -2.73
CA VAL A 82 7.23 -10.83 -3.95
C VAL A 82 7.36 -12.34 -3.85
N ILE A 83 6.41 -13.04 -4.45
CA ILE A 83 6.44 -14.49 -4.59
C ILE A 83 6.64 -14.87 -6.06
N HIS A 84 7.52 -15.82 -6.32
CA HIS A 84 7.60 -16.52 -7.59
C HIS A 84 6.71 -17.75 -7.53
N LEU A 85 5.54 -17.68 -8.18
CA LEU A 85 4.69 -18.85 -8.35
C LEU A 85 5.26 -19.71 -9.50
N PRO A 86 5.51 -21.01 -9.28
CA PRO A 86 5.90 -21.91 -10.34
C PRO A 86 4.80 -21.94 -11.40
N ASP A 87 5.20 -22.01 -12.66
CA ASP A 87 4.26 -22.25 -13.76
C ASP A 87 3.76 -23.69 -13.59
N SER A 88 2.46 -23.91 -13.35
CA SER A 88 1.85 -25.24 -13.28
C SER A 88 1.76 -25.92 -14.67
N SER A 89 2.81 -25.77 -15.47
CA SER A 89 3.01 -26.43 -16.76
C SER A 89 3.99 -27.61 -16.67
N VAL A 90 4.39 -28.02 -15.45
CA VAL A 90 5.22 -29.22 -15.21
C VAL A 90 4.58 -30.13 -14.17
N ALA A 91 3.54 -30.84 -14.58
CA ALA A 91 3.11 -32.08 -13.96
C ALA A 91 2.49 -32.96 -15.06
N GLU A 92 3.36 -33.51 -15.89
CA GLU A 92 3.10 -34.79 -16.58
C GLU A 92 3.26 -35.94 -15.58
#